data_AF-A0A091S0Q5-F1
#
_entry.id   AF-A0A091S0Q5-F1
#
_cell.length_a   1.000
_cell.length_b   1.000
_cell.length_c   1.000
_cell.angle_alpha   90.00
_cell.angle_beta   90.00
_cell.angle_gamma   90.00
#
_symmetry.space_group_name_H-M   'P 1'
#
loop_
_entity.id
_entity.type
_entity.pdbx_description
1 polymer ?
#
loop_
_entity_poly.entity_id
_entity_poly.type
_entity_poly.pdbx_seq_one_letter_code
_entity_poly.pdbx_strand_id
1 'polypeptide(L)'
;QGCDPLAQTQRSKLQHRRARINQQINKEMRMRAGAENLFRATSNHKVKETVALELSYVNSNLQLLKEELEELNSSMDVYQNDSESISVPMIPLGLKETKELDLLTPLKDFISEHYGEEGILFEKEIQEFMELRQAMRTPSRSEAGLELLMEYYNQLHLLDSRFFPPNRSLGVFFHWYDSLTGVPSHQRALAFEKGSVLFNMGALHTQIGARQDRAALPGLNQAIEAFQKAAGAFNYLKENFSNAPSLDMSAASLTMLVQLMVAQVQECVFEKMTLLRAQHDFLARLQLAQEAAKVEDVYSLVHQTMSQAHVKDYVPFSWTTMVHVKSEHFKALSHYFAAVALCDCPATSDAELPEQEKAFLQFHVTMPEGPSLRVLLQDPEERRKLGE
;
A
#
# COMPACT_ATOMS: atom_id res chain seq x y z
N GLN A 1 -17.08 14.54 9.85
CA GLN A 1 -16.42 14.58 11.18
C GLN A 1 -15.38 13.47 11.24
N GLY A 2 -14.20 13.71 11.83
CA GLY A 2 -13.16 12.68 12.00
C GLY A 2 -13.56 11.64 13.06
N CYS A 3 -12.83 10.52 13.14
CA CYS A 3 -13.01 9.57 14.23
C CYS A 3 -12.63 10.21 15.58
N ASP A 4 -13.39 9.87 16.63
CA ASP A 4 -13.05 10.22 18.01
C ASP A 4 -11.64 9.69 18.34
N PRO A 5 -10.67 10.57 18.67
CA PRO A 5 -9.33 10.15 19.07
C PRO A 5 -9.31 9.24 20.30
N LEU A 6 -10.37 9.29 21.12
CA LEU A 6 -10.56 8.49 22.34
C LEU A 6 -11.24 7.13 22.07
N ALA A 7 -11.80 6.90 20.87
CA ALA A 7 -12.30 5.61 20.46
C ALA A 7 -11.11 4.65 20.22
N GLN A 8 -10.72 3.93 21.27
CA GLN A 8 -9.52 3.09 21.32
C GLN A 8 -9.68 1.71 20.63
N THR A 9 -10.07 1.70 19.36
CA THR A 9 -9.94 0.49 18.52
C THR A 9 -8.47 0.05 18.44
N GLN A 10 -8.19 -1.24 18.21
CA GLN A 10 -6.80 -1.70 18.05
C GLN A 10 -6.07 -0.96 16.91
N ARG A 11 -6.79 -0.63 15.83
CA ARG A 11 -6.30 0.15 14.68
C ARG A 11 -5.93 1.58 15.05
N SER A 12 -6.76 2.26 15.85
CA SER A 12 -6.46 3.62 16.31
C SER A 12 -5.31 3.63 17.32
N LYS A 13 -5.21 2.61 18.19
CA LYS A 13 -4.03 2.44 19.07
C LYS A 13 -2.73 2.27 18.28
N LEU A 14 -2.75 1.43 17.23
CA LEU A 14 -1.59 1.21 16.36
C LEU A 14 -1.17 2.52 15.67
N GLN A 15 -2.13 3.26 15.09
CA GLN A 15 -1.85 4.56 14.49
C GLN A 15 -1.32 5.58 15.51
N HIS A 16 -1.89 5.66 16.72
CA HIS A 16 -1.42 6.59 17.75
C HIS A 16 0.01 6.27 18.20
N ARG A 17 0.34 4.98 18.36
CA ARG A 17 1.70 4.56 18.69
C ARG A 17 2.67 4.91 17.57
N ARG A 18 2.28 4.67 16.32
CA ARG A 18 3.04 5.05 15.13
C ARG A 18 3.30 6.55 15.07
N ALA A 19 2.28 7.38 15.33
CA ALA A 19 2.43 8.83 15.38
C ALA A 19 3.43 9.29 16.44
N ARG A 20 3.40 8.66 17.62
CA ARG A 20 4.36 8.94 18.69
C ARG A 20 5.80 8.59 18.28
N ILE A 21 6.01 7.43 17.66
CA ILE A 21 7.32 7.01 17.17
C ILE A 21 7.82 7.96 16.08
N ASN A 22 6.98 8.34 15.12
CA ASN A 22 7.32 9.30 14.06
C ASN A 22 7.76 10.66 14.64
N GLN A 23 7.10 11.13 15.71
CA GLN A 23 7.50 12.34 16.42
C GLN A 23 8.86 12.19 17.11
N GLN A 24 9.14 11.04 17.71
CA GLN A 24 10.44 10.73 18.33
C GLN A 24 11.55 10.64 17.28
N ILE A 25 11.33 9.94 16.17
CA ILE A 25 12.26 9.88 15.03
C ILE A 25 12.58 11.30 14.54
N ASN A 26 11.58 12.15 14.38
CA ASN A 26 11.78 13.55 13.97
C ASN A 26 12.63 14.34 14.99
N LYS A 27 12.41 14.12 16.29
CA LYS A 27 13.22 14.74 17.35
C LYS A 27 14.69 14.28 17.24
N GLU A 28 14.93 12.98 17.16
CA GLU A 28 16.27 12.40 17.06
C GLU A 28 16.98 12.84 15.77
N MET A 29 16.29 12.87 14.63
CA MET A 29 16.85 13.36 13.35
C MET A 29 17.29 14.82 13.45
N ARG A 30 16.53 15.67 14.14
CA ARG A 30 16.92 17.08 14.38
C ARG A 30 18.12 17.19 15.30
N MET A 31 18.19 16.38 16.37
CA MET A 31 19.34 16.35 17.26
C MET A 31 20.60 15.87 16.52
N ARG A 32 20.48 14.84 15.68
CA ARG A 32 21.54 14.36 14.80
C ARG A 32 22.06 15.46 13.89
N ALA A 33 21.18 16.15 13.17
CA ALA A 33 21.57 17.24 12.27
C ALA A 33 22.28 18.38 13.03
N GLY A 34 21.77 18.75 14.20
CA GLY A 34 22.42 19.73 15.08
C GLY A 34 23.82 19.31 15.53
N ALA A 35 23.97 18.05 15.95
CA ALA A 35 25.25 17.48 16.35
C ALA A 35 26.24 17.37 15.17
N GLU A 36 25.79 16.96 13.97
CA GLU A 36 26.63 16.93 12.76
C GLU A 36 27.13 18.33 12.38
N ASN A 37 26.27 19.34 12.46
CA ASN A 37 26.64 20.73 12.21
C ASN A 37 27.66 21.23 13.23
N LEU A 38 27.46 20.96 14.53
CA LEU A 38 28.40 21.33 15.57
C LEU A 38 29.75 20.63 15.42
N PHE A 39 29.75 19.34 15.07
CA PHE A 39 30.95 18.55 14.81
C PHE A 39 31.78 19.16 13.66
N ARG A 40 31.12 19.60 12.59
CA ARG A 40 31.74 20.26 11.44
C ARG A 40 32.25 21.66 11.78
N ALA A 41 31.51 22.42 12.60
CA ALA A 41 31.82 23.81 12.92
C ALA A 41 32.91 23.98 14.00
N THR A 42 33.02 23.03 14.94
CA THR A 42 33.97 23.15 16.06
C THR A 42 35.39 22.75 15.65
N SER A 43 36.40 23.46 16.14
CA SER A 43 37.83 23.11 16.02
C SER A 43 38.40 22.51 17.31
N ASN A 44 37.63 22.50 18.41
CA ASN A 44 38.06 21.99 19.70
C ASN A 44 37.95 20.47 19.77
N HIS A 45 39.09 19.79 20.00
CA HIS A 45 39.17 18.33 20.01
C HIS A 45 38.26 17.66 21.05
N LYS A 46 38.21 18.19 22.28
CA LYS A 46 37.36 17.63 23.34
C LYS A 46 35.88 17.75 22.99
N VAL A 47 35.48 18.88 22.41
CA VAL A 47 34.10 19.09 21.94
C VAL A 47 33.79 18.13 20.79
N LYS A 48 34.72 17.89 19.86
CA LYS A 48 34.53 16.89 18.80
C LYS A 48 34.31 15.48 19.36
N GLU A 49 35.11 15.04 20.33
CA GLU A 49 34.95 13.72 20.95
C GLU A 49 33.59 13.58 21.63
N THR A 50 33.16 14.59 22.39
CA THR A 50 31.82 14.60 23.01
C THR A 50 30.72 14.53 21.97
N VAL A 51 30.80 15.36 20.91
CA VAL A 51 29.79 15.37 19.84
C VAL A 51 29.77 14.05 19.06
N ALA A 52 30.92 13.40 18.87
CA ALA A 52 31.00 12.08 18.23
C ALA A 52 30.28 11.00 19.07
N LEU A 53 30.46 11.03 20.40
CA LEU A 53 29.75 10.12 21.31
C LEU A 53 28.23 10.35 21.27
N GLU A 54 27.80 11.62 21.31
CA GLU A 54 26.39 11.99 21.18
C GLU A 54 25.80 11.57 19.82
N LEU A 55 26.54 11.74 18.72
CA LEU A 55 26.12 11.25 17.41
C LEU A 55 25.94 9.74 17.40
N SER A 56 26.81 8.98 18.05
CA SER A 56 26.67 7.53 18.20
C SER A 56 25.39 7.18 18.98
N TYR A 57 25.12 7.89 20.07
CA TYR A 57 23.92 7.67 20.88
C TYR A 57 22.63 7.98 20.11
N VAL A 58 22.57 9.13 19.44
CA VAL A 58 21.42 9.53 18.61
C VAL A 58 21.21 8.57 17.45
N ASN A 59 22.27 8.09 16.79
CA ASN A 59 22.15 7.08 15.74
C ASN A 59 21.62 5.75 16.26
N SER A 60 22.06 5.32 17.46
CA SER A 60 21.53 4.12 18.11
C SER A 60 20.03 4.26 18.45
N ASN A 61 19.61 5.40 18.99
CA ASN A 61 18.20 5.65 19.27
C ASN A 61 17.34 5.71 18.00
N LEU A 62 17.85 6.34 16.95
CA LEU A 62 17.19 6.36 15.64
C LEU A 62 16.98 4.96 15.10
N GLN A 63 17.98 4.09 15.24
CA GLN A 63 17.91 2.70 14.81
C GLN A 63 16.80 1.96 15.58
N LEU A 64 16.78 2.05 16.91
CA LEU A 64 15.74 1.43 17.75
C LEU A 64 14.32 1.91 17.41
N LEU A 65 14.15 3.22 17.21
CA LEU A 65 12.85 3.78 16.86
C LEU A 65 12.38 3.34 15.47
N LYS A 66 13.30 3.17 14.51
CA LYS A 66 13.00 2.63 13.19
C LYS A 66 12.60 1.17 13.25
N GLU A 67 13.28 0.37 14.07
CA GLU A 67 12.94 -1.03 14.32
C GLU A 67 11.55 -1.16 14.96
N GLU A 68 11.24 -0.33 15.96
CA GLU A 68 9.89 -0.30 16.57
C GLU A 68 8.81 0.11 15.56
N LEU A 69 9.11 1.07 14.67
CA LEU A 69 8.20 1.45 13.59
C LEU A 69 7.99 0.30 12.58
N GLU A 70 9.06 -0.41 12.22
CA GLU A 70 9.00 -1.57 11.33
C GLU A 70 8.15 -2.71 11.92
N GLU A 71 8.28 -2.96 13.22
CA GLU A 71 7.44 -3.93 13.95
C GLU A 71 5.95 -3.56 13.84
N LEU A 72 5.61 -2.28 14.03
CA LEU A 72 4.23 -1.82 13.87
C LEU A 72 3.72 -1.93 12.42
N ASN A 73 4.56 -1.61 11.44
CA ASN A 73 4.21 -1.74 10.02
C ASN A 73 4.09 -3.21 9.59
N SER A 74 4.67 -4.13 10.36
CA SER A 74 4.55 -5.58 10.17
C SER A 74 3.26 -6.18 10.73
N SER A 75 2.51 -5.43 11.55
CA SER A 75 1.26 -5.90 12.16
C SER A 75 0.10 -5.90 11.15
N MET A 76 -0.07 -7.01 10.43
CA MET A 76 -1.15 -7.20 9.45
C MET A 76 -2.49 -7.59 10.10
N ASP A 77 -2.45 -8.37 11.19
CA ASP A 77 -3.63 -9.02 11.82
C ASP A 77 -4.73 -8.02 12.22
N VAL A 78 -4.32 -6.85 12.72
CA VAL A 78 -5.22 -5.79 13.19
C VAL A 78 -6.16 -5.29 12.07
N TYR A 79 -5.81 -5.51 10.80
CA TYR A 79 -6.61 -5.11 9.64
C TYR A 79 -7.40 -6.24 9.01
N GLN A 80 -7.12 -7.49 9.37
CA GLN A 80 -7.79 -8.65 8.78
C GLN A 80 -9.22 -8.79 9.31
N ASN A 81 -9.98 -9.67 8.66
CA ASN A 81 -11.28 -10.12 9.13
C ASN A 81 -11.12 -11.12 10.30
N ASP A 82 -12.06 -11.13 11.25
CA ASP A 82 -12.06 -12.04 12.41
C ASP A 82 -12.62 -13.46 12.08
N SER A 83 -12.84 -13.78 10.80
CA SER A 83 -13.36 -15.07 10.36
C SER A 83 -12.45 -16.23 10.75
N GLU A 84 -13.04 -17.34 11.21
CA GLU A 84 -12.32 -18.57 11.58
C GLU A 84 -11.73 -19.32 10.38
N SER A 85 -12.11 -18.94 9.15
CA SER A 85 -11.52 -19.52 7.95
C SER A 85 -10.07 -19.07 7.79
N ILE A 86 -9.16 -20.04 7.63
CA ILE A 86 -7.73 -19.77 7.38
C ILE A 86 -7.61 -19.13 6.00
N SER A 87 -7.52 -17.80 5.96
CA SER A 87 -7.18 -17.03 4.76
C SER A 87 -5.79 -16.44 4.92
N VAL A 88 -4.98 -16.47 3.87
CA VAL A 88 -3.65 -15.85 3.91
C VAL A 88 -3.84 -14.34 4.08
N PRO A 89 -3.15 -13.67 5.02
CA PRO A 89 -3.39 -12.26 5.29
C PRO A 89 -3.07 -11.39 4.07
N MET A 90 -3.84 -10.30 3.91
CA MET A 90 -3.53 -9.24 2.95
C MET A 90 -2.62 -8.21 3.63
N ILE A 91 -1.78 -7.54 2.85
CA ILE A 91 -0.88 -6.48 3.24
C ILE A 91 -1.60 -5.12 3.08
N PRO A 92 -2.05 -4.49 4.17
CA PRO A 92 -2.58 -3.14 4.16
C PRO A 92 -1.45 -2.11 4.29
N LEU A 93 -1.70 -0.89 3.80
CA LEU A 93 -0.81 0.25 4.01
C LEU A 93 -1.27 1.08 5.21
N GLY A 94 -0.30 1.52 6.00
CA GLY A 94 -0.52 2.56 7.00
C GLY A 94 -0.77 3.93 6.34
N LEU A 95 -1.59 4.76 6.98
CA LEU A 95 -1.81 6.13 6.51
C LEU A 95 -0.56 7.00 6.75
N LYS A 96 -0.27 7.92 5.84
CA LYS A 96 0.63 9.05 6.10
C LYS A 96 0.04 9.95 7.17
N GLU A 97 0.91 10.56 7.95
CA GLU A 97 0.52 11.47 9.03
C GLU A 97 0.95 12.89 8.71
N THR A 98 0.21 13.87 9.22
CA THR A 98 0.56 15.29 9.08
C THR A 98 0.47 16.02 10.41
N LYS A 99 1.19 17.13 10.50
CA LYS A 99 1.18 18.06 11.64
C LYS A 99 -0.02 19.00 11.55
N GLU A 100 -0.33 19.61 12.68
CA GLU A 100 -1.18 20.80 12.72
C GLU A 100 -0.55 21.90 11.86
N LEU A 101 -1.41 22.60 11.13
CA LEU A 101 -1.04 23.67 10.23
C LEU A 101 -2.06 24.77 10.42
N ASP A 102 -1.57 25.93 10.82
CA ASP A 102 -2.38 27.14 10.87
C ASP A 102 -2.35 27.82 9.49
N LEU A 103 -3.54 27.96 8.90
CA LEU A 103 -3.74 28.66 7.64
C LEU A 103 -4.56 29.94 7.83
N LEU A 104 -4.99 30.25 9.05
CA LEU A 104 -5.87 31.38 9.32
C LEU A 104 -5.19 32.69 8.96
N THR A 105 -4.06 32.99 9.59
CA THR A 105 -3.30 34.22 9.31
C THR A 105 -2.80 34.29 7.87
N PRO A 106 -2.12 33.25 7.31
CA PRO A 106 -1.64 33.30 5.93
C PRO A 106 -2.73 33.56 4.89
N LEU A 107 -3.92 32.96 5.05
CA LEU A 107 -5.03 33.16 4.12
C LEU A 107 -5.66 34.55 4.29
N LYS A 108 -5.85 35.03 5.53
CA LYS A 108 -6.35 36.39 5.78
C LYS A 108 -5.43 37.45 5.19
N ASP A 109 -4.12 37.32 5.42
CA ASP A 109 -3.11 38.23 4.88
C ASP A 109 -3.11 38.21 3.35
N PHE A 110 -3.22 37.02 2.74
CA PHE A 110 -3.33 36.90 1.29
C PHE A 110 -4.60 37.58 0.75
N ILE A 111 -5.75 37.44 1.42
CA ILE A 111 -6.99 38.08 1.01
C ILE A 111 -6.83 39.60 0.99
N SER A 112 -6.29 40.16 2.07
CA SER A 112 -6.08 41.61 2.16
C SER A 112 -5.05 42.14 1.19
N GLU A 113 -3.95 41.44 0.99
CA GLU A 113 -2.89 41.91 0.09
C GLU A 113 -3.16 41.64 -1.39
N HIS A 114 -3.82 40.53 -1.75
CA HIS A 114 -4.06 40.14 -3.14
C HIS A 114 -5.39 40.63 -3.68
N TYR A 115 -6.47 40.49 -2.90
CA TYR A 115 -7.82 40.84 -3.33
C TYR A 115 -8.25 42.23 -2.82
N GLY A 116 -7.52 42.82 -1.87
CA GLY A 116 -7.87 44.13 -1.30
C GLY A 116 -9.11 44.09 -0.40
N GLU A 117 -9.49 42.90 0.08
CA GLU A 117 -10.64 42.68 0.95
C GLU A 117 -10.22 42.50 2.41
N GLU A 118 -11.12 42.79 3.35
CA GLU A 118 -10.83 42.57 4.77
C GLU A 118 -10.85 41.07 5.10
N GLY A 119 -9.69 40.47 5.38
CA GLY A 119 -9.58 39.02 5.63
C GLY A 119 -10.43 38.51 6.80
N ILE A 120 -10.79 39.39 7.76
CA ILE A 120 -11.68 39.08 8.89
C ILE A 120 -13.06 38.59 8.44
N LEU A 121 -13.54 39.04 7.27
CA LEU A 121 -14.85 38.68 6.73
C LEU A 121 -14.93 37.19 6.34
N PHE A 122 -13.78 36.55 6.14
CA PHE A 122 -13.66 35.15 5.71
C PHE A 122 -13.16 34.22 6.82
N GLU A 123 -13.03 34.73 8.05
CA GLU A 123 -12.47 33.97 9.17
C GLU A 123 -13.27 32.69 9.45
N LYS A 124 -14.60 32.75 9.31
CA LYS A 124 -15.48 31.60 9.53
C LYS A 124 -15.20 30.48 8.53
N GLU A 125 -15.16 30.80 7.24
CA GLU A 125 -14.92 29.84 6.15
C GLU A 125 -13.52 29.24 6.24
N ILE A 126 -12.52 30.05 6.62
CA ILE A 126 -11.14 29.57 6.83
C ILE A 126 -11.10 28.61 8.03
N GLN A 127 -11.82 28.93 9.10
CA GLN A 127 -11.92 28.06 10.29
C GLN A 127 -12.61 26.73 9.95
N GLU A 128 -13.71 26.75 9.19
CA GLU A 128 -14.38 25.53 8.71
C GLU A 128 -13.43 24.66 7.85
N PHE A 129 -12.64 25.27 6.97
CA PHE A 129 -11.62 24.55 6.20
C PHE A 129 -10.51 23.95 7.07
N MET A 130 -10.05 24.68 8.10
CA MET A 130 -9.06 24.18 9.06
C MET A 130 -9.61 23.04 9.92
N GLU A 131 -10.88 23.09 10.31
CA GLU A 131 -11.57 22.00 11.01
C GLU A 131 -11.68 20.75 10.14
N LEU A 132 -12.01 20.92 8.85
CA LEU A 132 -12.00 19.82 7.88
C LEU A 132 -10.60 19.20 7.75
N ARG A 133 -9.55 20.03 7.67
CA ARG A 133 -8.16 19.56 7.67
C ARG A 133 -7.83 18.80 8.96
N GLN A 134 -8.26 19.30 10.11
CA GLN A 134 -8.01 18.64 11.38
C GLN A 134 -8.73 17.28 11.44
N ALA A 135 -9.97 17.21 10.98
CA ALA A 135 -10.76 15.99 10.92
C ALA A 135 -10.12 14.92 10.03
N MET A 136 -9.59 15.30 8.86
CA MET A 136 -9.01 14.34 7.91
C MET A 136 -7.71 13.69 8.41
N ARG A 137 -7.07 14.22 9.47
CA ARG A 137 -5.89 13.60 10.09
C ARG A 137 -6.22 12.27 10.78
N THR A 138 -7.48 12.08 11.16
CA THR A 138 -7.98 10.87 11.83
C THR A 138 -9.25 10.35 11.14
N PRO A 139 -9.17 9.95 9.84
CA PRO A 139 -10.35 9.51 9.10
C PRO A 139 -10.86 8.17 9.64
N SER A 140 -12.15 7.86 9.54
CA SER A 140 -12.60 6.52 9.92
C SER A 140 -12.07 5.45 8.97
N ARG A 141 -11.98 4.20 9.46
CA ARG A 141 -11.49 3.05 8.67
C ARG A 141 -12.65 2.42 7.89
N SER A 142 -13.33 3.26 7.12
CA SER A 142 -14.59 2.98 6.41
C SER A 142 -14.81 3.98 5.27
N GLU A 143 -15.89 3.78 4.50
CA GLU A 143 -16.32 4.70 3.42
C GLU A 143 -16.47 6.15 3.88
N ALA A 144 -17.03 6.40 5.08
CA ALA A 144 -17.13 7.76 5.63
C ALA A 144 -15.75 8.46 5.80
N GLY A 145 -14.67 7.68 5.99
CA GLY A 145 -13.32 8.21 6.05
C GLY A 145 -12.76 8.56 4.67
N LEU A 146 -13.14 7.78 3.64
CA LEU A 146 -12.83 8.09 2.24
C LEU A 146 -13.56 9.36 1.79
N GLU A 147 -14.84 9.49 2.15
CA GLU A 147 -15.63 10.70 1.88
C GLU A 147 -15.00 11.93 2.52
N LEU A 148 -14.56 11.84 3.78
CA LEU A 148 -13.87 12.93 4.48
C LEU A 148 -12.56 13.34 3.79
N LEU A 149 -11.75 12.37 3.36
CA LEU A 149 -10.50 12.63 2.64
C LEU A 149 -10.79 13.27 1.27
N MET A 150 -11.81 12.77 0.56
CA MET A 150 -12.22 13.29 -0.74
C MET A 150 -12.78 14.72 -0.64
N GLU A 151 -13.57 15.00 0.39
CA GLU A 151 -14.09 16.34 0.68
C GLU A 151 -12.94 17.34 0.86
N TYR A 152 -11.95 17.00 1.70
CA TYR A 152 -10.77 17.84 1.88
C TYR A 152 -9.95 17.98 0.59
N TYR A 153 -9.75 16.90 -0.16
CA TYR A 153 -9.04 16.91 -1.44
C TYR A 153 -9.70 17.84 -2.48
N ASN A 154 -11.04 17.88 -2.51
CA ASN A 154 -11.80 18.78 -3.36
C ASN A 154 -11.64 20.25 -2.91
N GLN A 155 -11.68 20.52 -1.59
CA GLN A 155 -11.41 21.87 -1.08
C GLN A 155 -9.99 22.35 -1.42
N LEU A 156 -8.99 21.46 -1.41
CA LEU A 156 -7.64 21.79 -1.87
C LEU A 156 -7.60 22.23 -3.34
N HIS A 157 -8.48 21.71 -4.22
CA HIS A 157 -8.55 22.17 -5.61
C HIS A 157 -9.06 23.60 -5.72
N LEU A 158 -10.08 23.95 -4.94
CA LEU A 158 -10.61 25.30 -4.87
C LEU A 158 -9.57 26.26 -4.29
N LEU A 159 -8.85 25.83 -3.25
CA LEU A 159 -7.79 26.60 -2.61
C LEU A 159 -6.62 26.87 -3.59
N ASP A 160 -6.19 25.86 -4.34
CA ASP A 160 -5.10 25.97 -5.33
C ASP A 160 -5.38 27.09 -6.34
N SER A 161 -6.59 27.09 -6.88
CA SER A 161 -7.01 28.02 -7.94
C SER A 161 -7.04 29.49 -7.51
N ARG A 162 -7.11 29.76 -6.20
CA ARG A 162 -7.30 31.10 -5.63
C ARG A 162 -6.07 31.59 -4.88
N PHE A 163 -5.39 30.73 -4.12
CA PHE A 163 -4.41 31.14 -3.13
C PHE A 163 -2.97 30.70 -3.45
N PHE A 164 -2.75 29.91 -4.49
CA PHE A 164 -1.43 29.40 -4.87
C PHE A 164 -1.03 29.77 -6.32
N PRO A 165 -1.01 31.07 -6.69
CA PRO A 165 -0.53 31.45 -8.02
C PRO A 165 1.00 31.21 -8.14
N PRO A 166 1.53 30.90 -9.34
CA PRO A 166 2.93 30.48 -9.51
C PRO A 166 3.98 31.48 -9.02
N ASN A 167 3.62 32.76 -8.96
CA ASN A 167 4.50 33.88 -8.63
C ASN A 167 4.39 34.35 -7.17
N ARG A 168 3.52 33.74 -6.34
CA ARG A 168 3.35 34.13 -4.94
C ARG A 168 3.27 32.92 -4.04
N SER A 169 3.96 32.98 -2.91
CA SER A 169 3.93 31.94 -1.89
C SER A 169 3.22 32.45 -0.65
N LEU A 170 2.36 31.61 -0.07
CA LEU A 170 1.76 31.84 1.25
C LEU A 170 2.77 31.69 2.40
N GLY A 171 4.01 31.26 2.14
CA GLY A 171 5.02 31.04 3.18
C GLY A 171 4.77 29.82 4.08
N VAL A 172 3.71 29.05 3.80
CA VAL A 172 3.33 27.86 4.57
C VAL A 172 4.09 26.61 4.10
N PHE A 173 4.33 25.69 5.02
CA PHE A 173 4.96 24.39 4.74
C PHE A 173 4.04 23.25 5.14
N PHE A 174 3.68 22.42 4.17
CA PHE A 174 2.95 21.18 4.38
C PHE A 174 3.91 20.11 4.85
N HIS A 175 3.66 19.56 6.04
CA HIS A 175 4.51 18.57 6.68
C HIS A 175 3.82 17.21 6.69
N TRP A 176 4.47 16.20 6.15
CA TRP A 176 3.97 14.83 6.13
C TRP A 176 5.04 13.84 6.54
N TYR A 177 4.61 12.77 7.19
CA TYR A 177 5.45 11.64 7.53
C TYR A 177 5.28 10.55 6.48
N ASP A 178 6.40 9.96 6.08
CA ASP A 178 6.46 8.84 5.16
C ASP A 178 5.74 7.61 5.74
N SER A 179 4.89 6.99 4.93
CA SER A 179 4.04 5.87 5.34
C SER A 179 4.77 4.55 5.54
N LEU A 180 6.03 4.42 5.11
CA LEU A 180 6.83 3.20 5.26
C LEU A 180 7.92 3.40 6.32
N THR A 181 8.59 4.55 6.28
CA THR A 181 9.81 4.82 7.07
C THR A 181 9.59 5.79 8.22
N GLY A 182 8.46 6.49 8.26
CA GLY A 182 8.19 7.52 9.27
C GLY A 182 9.03 8.78 9.13
N VAL A 183 9.87 8.89 8.09
CA VAL A 183 10.73 10.05 7.86
C VAL A 183 9.87 11.28 7.52
N PRO A 184 10.05 12.41 8.21
CA PRO A 184 9.31 13.63 7.92
C PRO A 184 9.81 14.28 6.63
N SER A 185 8.88 14.75 5.81
CA SER A 185 9.12 15.56 4.63
C SER A 185 8.26 16.82 4.67
N HIS A 186 8.74 17.90 4.07
CA HIS A 186 7.97 19.13 3.98
C HIS A 186 8.19 19.86 2.67
N GLN A 187 7.14 20.49 2.14
CA GLN A 187 7.18 21.33 0.95
C GLN A 187 6.18 22.48 1.06
N ARG A 188 6.43 23.57 0.31
CA ARG A 188 5.50 24.69 0.17
C ARG A 188 4.41 24.46 -0.87
N ALA A 189 4.67 23.57 -1.83
CA ALA A 189 3.76 23.31 -2.93
C ALA A 189 2.50 22.59 -2.41
N LEU A 190 1.32 23.11 -2.73
CA LEU A 190 0.04 22.50 -2.38
C LEU A 190 -0.12 21.11 -3.00
N ALA A 191 0.52 20.86 -4.15
CA ALA A 191 0.58 19.55 -4.77
C ALA A 191 1.07 18.46 -3.80
N PHE A 192 1.97 18.78 -2.86
CA PHE A 192 2.42 17.80 -1.86
C PHE A 192 1.34 17.44 -0.84
N GLU A 193 0.52 18.41 -0.40
CA GLU A 193 -0.65 18.15 0.45
C GLU A 193 -1.67 17.30 -0.30
N LYS A 194 -2.03 17.69 -1.53
CA LYS A 194 -2.96 16.95 -2.40
C LYS A 194 -2.51 15.50 -2.60
N GLY A 195 -1.25 15.31 -3.01
CA GLY A 195 -0.68 13.98 -3.23
C GLY A 195 -0.70 13.12 -1.96
N SER A 196 -0.38 13.71 -0.81
CA SER A 196 -0.39 12.97 0.47
C SER A 196 -1.80 12.58 0.93
N VAL A 197 -2.81 13.42 0.68
CA VAL A 197 -4.22 13.09 0.94
C VAL A 197 -4.69 11.97 0.01
N LEU A 198 -4.37 12.04 -1.28
CA LEU A 198 -4.70 10.98 -2.24
C LEU A 198 -3.99 9.66 -1.91
N PHE A 199 -2.75 9.72 -1.40
CA PHE A 199 -2.05 8.54 -0.90
C PHE A 199 -2.84 7.89 0.24
N ASN A 200 -3.33 8.71 1.19
CA ASN A 200 -4.14 8.22 2.29
C ASN A 200 -5.47 7.60 1.83
N MET A 201 -6.09 8.09 0.76
CA MET A 201 -7.26 7.43 0.16
C MET A 201 -6.91 6.04 -0.38
N GLY A 202 -5.79 5.92 -1.12
CA GLY A 202 -5.28 4.63 -1.60
C GLY A 202 -4.97 3.67 -0.44
N ALA A 203 -4.26 4.14 0.58
CA ALA A 203 -3.94 3.35 1.77
C ALA A 203 -5.21 2.93 2.53
N LEU A 204 -6.22 3.80 2.65
CA LEU A 204 -7.49 3.47 3.31
C LEU A 204 -8.27 2.39 2.56
N HIS A 205 -8.28 2.43 1.22
CA HIS A 205 -8.83 1.35 0.42
C HIS A 205 -8.15 0.01 0.68
N THR A 206 -6.82 -0.02 0.87
CA THR A 206 -6.12 -1.29 1.20
C THR A 206 -6.56 -1.86 2.55
N GLN A 207 -6.81 -1.00 3.55
CA GLN A 207 -7.30 -1.42 4.85
C GLN A 207 -8.75 -1.92 4.79
N ILE A 208 -9.59 -1.29 3.95
CA ILE A 208 -10.97 -1.74 3.71
C ILE A 208 -10.96 -3.10 3.01
N GLY A 209 -10.09 -3.31 2.02
CA GLY A 209 -9.95 -4.57 1.29
C GLY A 209 -9.46 -5.72 2.18
N ALA A 210 -8.44 -5.48 2.99
CA ALA A 210 -7.89 -6.48 3.92
C ALA A 210 -8.91 -6.95 4.98
N ARG A 211 -9.88 -6.11 5.33
CA ARG A 211 -10.91 -6.40 6.33
C ARG A 211 -12.08 -7.26 5.81
N GLN A 212 -12.21 -7.41 4.50
CA GLN A 212 -13.36 -8.12 3.94
C GLN A 212 -13.33 -9.61 4.28
N ASP A 213 -14.52 -10.19 4.47
CA ASP A 213 -14.66 -11.63 4.62
C ASP A 213 -14.53 -12.31 3.24
N ARG A 214 -13.35 -12.87 2.98
CA ARG A 214 -13.05 -13.50 1.69
C ARG A 214 -13.54 -14.94 1.57
N ALA A 215 -14.17 -15.49 2.61
CA ALA A 215 -14.87 -16.77 2.53
C ALA A 215 -16.22 -16.67 1.78
N ALA A 216 -16.70 -15.44 1.54
CA ALA A 216 -17.97 -15.18 0.87
C ALA A 216 -17.80 -14.30 -0.39
N LEU A 217 -18.59 -14.59 -1.43
CA LEU A 217 -18.57 -13.83 -2.69
C LEU A 217 -18.76 -12.31 -2.52
N PRO A 218 -19.66 -11.80 -1.66
CA PRO A 218 -19.79 -10.36 -1.45
C PRO A 218 -18.52 -9.71 -0.90
N GLY A 219 -17.83 -10.37 0.04
CA GLY A 219 -16.60 -9.84 0.61
C GLY A 219 -15.42 -9.89 -0.36
N LEU A 220 -15.31 -10.96 -1.17
CA LEU A 220 -14.34 -11.02 -2.27
C LEU A 220 -14.52 -9.91 -3.29
N ASN A 221 -15.76 -9.65 -3.73
CA ASN A 221 -16.03 -8.57 -4.67
C ASN A 221 -15.65 -7.20 -4.09
N GLN A 222 -15.97 -6.96 -2.81
CA GLN A 222 -15.58 -5.74 -2.11
C GLN A 222 -14.05 -5.62 -1.97
N ALA A 223 -13.35 -6.72 -1.70
CA ALA A 223 -11.88 -6.73 -1.59
C ALA A 223 -11.23 -6.40 -2.93
N ILE A 224 -11.70 -7.03 -4.02
CA ILE A 224 -11.25 -6.75 -5.39
C ILE A 224 -11.45 -5.27 -5.72
N GLU A 225 -12.65 -4.74 -5.49
CA GLU A 225 -12.95 -3.34 -5.79
C GLU A 225 -12.06 -2.38 -4.99
N ALA A 226 -11.86 -2.66 -3.69
CA ALA A 226 -11.03 -1.84 -2.84
C ALA A 226 -9.56 -1.84 -3.28
N PHE A 227 -8.97 -3.01 -3.55
CA PHE A 227 -7.57 -3.08 -4.00
C PHE A 227 -7.40 -2.49 -5.41
N GLN A 228 -8.38 -2.62 -6.30
CA GLN A 228 -8.37 -1.93 -7.60
C GLN A 228 -8.39 -0.41 -7.46
N LYS A 229 -9.25 0.13 -6.58
CA LYS A 229 -9.30 1.57 -6.26
C LYS A 229 -7.97 2.05 -5.66
N ALA A 230 -7.35 1.26 -4.78
CA ALA A 230 -6.02 1.56 -4.24
C ALA A 230 -4.94 1.60 -5.33
N ALA A 231 -4.90 0.59 -6.21
CA ALA A 231 -3.98 0.55 -7.35
C ALA A 231 -4.16 1.78 -8.25
N GLY A 232 -5.40 2.17 -8.54
CA GLY A 232 -5.73 3.36 -9.31
C GLY A 232 -5.22 4.65 -8.66
N ALA A 233 -5.43 4.81 -7.35
CA ALA A 233 -4.95 5.97 -6.61
C ALA A 233 -3.41 6.08 -6.64
N PHE A 234 -2.70 4.98 -6.40
CA PHE A 234 -1.23 4.97 -6.45
C PHE A 234 -0.68 5.19 -7.86
N ASN A 235 -1.34 4.63 -8.89
CA ASN A 235 -0.94 4.87 -10.28
C ASN A 235 -1.16 6.33 -10.69
N TYR A 236 -2.29 6.93 -10.29
CA TYR A 236 -2.56 8.35 -10.53
C TYR A 236 -1.52 9.23 -9.82
N LEU A 237 -1.14 8.90 -8.59
CA LEU A 237 -0.05 9.59 -7.89
C LEU A 237 1.26 9.54 -8.66
N LYS A 238 1.62 8.36 -9.16
CA LYS A 238 2.86 8.14 -9.92
C LYS A 238 2.91 9.00 -11.19
N GLU A 239 1.78 9.12 -11.88
CA GLU A 239 1.68 9.86 -13.14
C GLU A 239 1.59 11.38 -12.95
N ASN A 240 1.00 11.86 -11.86
CA ASN A 240 0.64 13.28 -11.70
C ASN A 240 1.44 14.02 -10.61
N PHE A 241 2.14 13.32 -9.71
CA PHE A 241 2.84 13.91 -8.55
C PHE A 241 4.33 13.49 -8.50
N SER A 242 5.06 13.67 -9.60
CA SER A 242 6.43 13.17 -9.79
C SER A 242 7.52 13.81 -8.91
N ASN A 243 7.28 14.98 -8.32
CA ASN A 243 8.28 15.75 -7.54
C ASN A 243 8.07 15.65 -6.02
N ALA A 244 7.45 14.56 -5.56
CA ALA A 244 7.26 14.31 -4.15
C ALA A 244 8.61 14.19 -3.40
N PRO A 245 8.75 14.81 -2.22
CA PRO A 245 9.97 14.76 -1.42
C PRO A 245 10.10 13.46 -0.60
N SER A 246 9.01 12.69 -0.43
CA SER A 246 8.94 11.51 0.42
C SER A 246 9.12 10.23 -0.39
N LEU A 247 9.78 9.23 0.22
CA LEU A 247 10.18 8.00 -0.45
C LEU A 247 8.97 7.13 -0.82
N ASP A 248 7.95 7.11 0.03
CA ASP A 248 6.68 6.41 -0.19
C ASP A 248 5.90 6.88 -1.43
N MET A 249 6.17 8.10 -1.89
CA MET A 249 5.59 8.66 -3.13
C MET A 249 6.59 8.74 -4.28
N SER A 250 7.76 8.09 -4.16
CA SER A 250 8.68 7.95 -5.28
C SER A 250 8.08 7.05 -6.37
N ALA A 251 8.49 7.24 -7.62
CA ALA A 251 7.99 6.45 -8.75
C ALA A 251 8.20 4.94 -8.55
N ALA A 252 9.31 4.56 -7.93
CA ALA A 252 9.60 3.17 -7.63
C ALA A 252 8.70 2.58 -6.53
N SER A 253 8.55 3.29 -5.40
CA SER A 253 7.65 2.86 -4.32
C SER A 253 6.22 2.76 -4.82
N LEU A 254 5.73 3.75 -5.58
CA LEU A 254 4.37 3.71 -6.14
C LEU A 254 4.21 2.58 -7.16
N THR A 255 5.23 2.26 -7.96
CA THR A 255 5.20 1.10 -8.86
C THR A 255 5.09 -0.20 -8.08
N MET A 256 5.88 -0.37 -7.02
CA MET A 256 5.81 -1.52 -6.13
C MET A 256 4.42 -1.64 -5.49
N LEU A 257 3.87 -0.54 -4.96
CA LEU A 257 2.54 -0.52 -4.34
C LEU A 257 1.43 -0.87 -5.33
N VAL A 258 1.49 -0.36 -6.57
CA VAL A 258 0.54 -0.73 -7.63
C VAL A 258 0.62 -2.22 -7.93
N GLN A 259 1.83 -2.77 -8.11
CA GLN A 259 2.01 -4.21 -8.37
C GLN A 259 1.48 -5.06 -7.21
N LEU A 260 1.74 -4.65 -5.95
CA LEU A 260 1.24 -5.34 -4.77
C LEU A 260 -0.30 -5.36 -4.75
N MET A 261 -0.95 -4.23 -5.05
CA MET A 261 -2.41 -4.18 -5.11
C MET A 261 -2.96 -5.08 -6.22
N VAL A 262 -2.33 -5.09 -7.40
CA VAL A 262 -2.72 -5.99 -8.50
C VAL A 262 -2.55 -7.46 -8.11
N ALA A 263 -1.49 -7.81 -7.39
CA ALA A 263 -1.29 -9.18 -6.92
C ALA A 263 -2.37 -9.62 -5.93
N GLN A 264 -2.76 -8.75 -4.99
CA GLN A 264 -3.86 -9.04 -4.05
C GLN A 264 -5.23 -9.12 -4.73
N VAL A 265 -5.46 -8.32 -5.78
CA VAL A 265 -6.66 -8.47 -6.64
C VAL A 265 -6.67 -9.84 -7.30
N GLN A 266 -5.54 -10.25 -7.88
CA GLN A 266 -5.40 -11.52 -8.58
C GLN A 266 -5.63 -12.71 -7.63
N GLU A 267 -5.12 -12.64 -6.39
CA GLU A 267 -5.41 -13.61 -5.33
C GLU A 267 -6.92 -13.69 -5.00
N CYS A 268 -7.59 -12.54 -4.86
CA CYS A 268 -9.04 -12.53 -4.61
C CYS A 268 -9.84 -13.11 -5.80
N VAL A 269 -9.36 -12.93 -7.04
CA VAL A 269 -9.99 -13.54 -8.23
C VAL A 269 -9.84 -15.06 -8.19
N PHE A 270 -8.66 -15.57 -7.82
CA PHE A 270 -8.44 -16.99 -7.61
C PHE A 270 -9.36 -17.57 -6.52
N GLU A 271 -9.45 -16.91 -5.36
CA GLU A 271 -10.35 -17.31 -4.26
C GLU A 271 -11.81 -17.33 -4.74
N LYS A 272 -12.22 -16.32 -5.53
CA LYS A 272 -13.56 -16.24 -6.13
C LYS A 272 -13.83 -17.38 -7.10
N MET A 273 -12.86 -17.74 -7.94
CA MET A 273 -12.98 -18.88 -8.85
C MET A 273 -13.14 -20.18 -8.07
N THR A 274 -12.39 -20.34 -6.98
CA THR A 274 -12.46 -21.52 -6.11
C THR A 274 -13.84 -21.66 -5.45
N LEU A 275 -14.46 -20.54 -5.01
CA LEU A 275 -15.82 -20.57 -4.45
C LEU A 275 -16.92 -20.87 -5.48
N LEU A 276 -16.78 -20.33 -6.71
CA LEU A 276 -17.80 -20.50 -7.75
C LEU A 276 -17.73 -21.88 -8.43
N ARG A 277 -16.54 -22.48 -8.47
CA ARG A 277 -16.27 -23.71 -9.23
C ARG A 277 -16.24 -24.91 -8.30
N ALA A 278 -17.43 -25.38 -7.95
CA ALA A 278 -17.62 -26.68 -7.31
C ALA A 278 -17.48 -27.86 -8.30
N GLN A 279 -17.18 -27.60 -9.58
CA GLN A 279 -17.09 -28.62 -10.62
C GLN A 279 -15.72 -29.29 -10.58
N HIS A 280 -15.71 -30.62 -10.54
CA HIS A 280 -14.50 -31.45 -10.48
C HIS A 280 -14.04 -31.94 -11.86
N ASP A 281 -14.46 -31.26 -12.93
CA ASP A 281 -14.01 -31.58 -14.28
C ASP A 281 -12.59 -31.06 -14.56
N PHE A 282 -11.99 -31.61 -15.62
CA PHE A 282 -10.62 -31.34 -16.01
C PHE A 282 -10.39 -29.85 -16.30
N LEU A 283 -11.30 -29.22 -17.04
CA LEU A 283 -11.16 -27.84 -17.48
C LEU A 283 -11.23 -26.86 -16.30
N ALA A 284 -12.15 -27.09 -15.35
CA ALA A 284 -12.29 -26.28 -14.16
C ALA A 284 -11.02 -26.32 -13.29
N ARG A 285 -10.46 -27.53 -13.08
CA ARG A 285 -9.22 -27.72 -12.30
C ARG A 285 -8.00 -27.13 -13.01
N LEU A 286 -7.88 -27.33 -14.32
CA LEU A 286 -6.79 -26.74 -15.09
C LEU A 286 -6.86 -25.20 -15.11
N GLN A 287 -8.05 -24.62 -15.20
CA GLN A 287 -8.23 -23.17 -15.11
C GLN A 287 -7.91 -22.63 -13.71
N LEU A 288 -8.18 -23.39 -12.63
CA LEU A 288 -7.69 -23.04 -11.28
C LEU A 288 -6.16 -23.11 -11.21
N ALA A 289 -5.53 -24.10 -11.85
CA ALA A 289 -4.08 -24.20 -11.94
C ALA A 289 -3.46 -23.00 -12.67
N GLN A 290 -4.04 -22.60 -13.79
CA GLN A 290 -3.63 -21.42 -14.56
C GLN A 290 -3.79 -20.13 -13.76
N GLU A 291 -4.93 -19.96 -13.08
CA GLU A 291 -5.17 -18.76 -12.28
C GLU A 291 -4.20 -18.70 -11.09
N ALA A 292 -3.91 -19.83 -10.43
CA ALA A 292 -2.90 -19.91 -9.38
C ALA A 292 -1.49 -19.58 -9.89
N ALA A 293 -1.10 -20.07 -11.08
CA ALA A 293 0.16 -19.68 -11.72
C ALA A 293 0.22 -18.17 -11.96
N LYS A 294 -0.87 -17.56 -12.42
CA LYS A 294 -0.93 -16.12 -12.63
C LYS A 294 -0.83 -15.33 -11.32
N VAL A 295 -1.38 -15.84 -10.21
CA VAL A 295 -1.18 -15.24 -8.87
C VAL A 295 0.29 -15.32 -8.44
N GLU A 296 0.94 -16.45 -8.70
CA GLU A 296 2.38 -16.62 -8.45
C GLU A 296 3.22 -15.62 -9.25
N ASP A 297 3.00 -15.51 -10.56
CA ASP A 297 3.73 -14.61 -11.46
C ASP A 297 3.67 -13.16 -10.96
N VAL A 298 2.48 -12.68 -10.59
CA VAL A 298 2.31 -11.29 -10.13
C VAL A 298 2.97 -11.06 -8.76
N TYR A 299 2.93 -12.03 -7.84
CA TYR A 299 3.66 -11.91 -6.57
C TYR A 299 5.17 -12.03 -6.73
N SER A 300 5.65 -12.86 -7.65
CA SER A 300 7.06 -12.96 -8.03
C SER A 300 7.58 -11.62 -8.55
N LEU A 301 6.80 -10.94 -9.40
CA LEU A 301 7.12 -9.58 -9.86
C LEU A 301 7.19 -8.57 -8.72
N VAL A 302 6.25 -8.62 -7.77
CA VAL A 302 6.28 -7.76 -6.57
C VAL A 302 7.55 -8.01 -5.75
N HIS A 303 7.89 -9.28 -5.52
CA HIS A 303 9.10 -9.66 -4.76
C HIS A 303 10.38 -9.16 -5.44
N GLN A 304 10.46 -9.29 -6.77
CA GLN A 304 11.58 -8.74 -7.55
C GLN A 304 11.69 -7.23 -7.39
N THR A 305 10.57 -6.50 -7.46
CA THR A 305 10.55 -5.05 -7.27
C THR A 305 10.93 -4.65 -5.85
N MET A 306 10.43 -5.35 -4.82
CA MET A 306 10.80 -5.12 -3.42
C MET A 306 12.29 -5.37 -3.16
N SER A 307 12.92 -6.27 -3.92
CA SER A 307 14.35 -6.58 -3.82
C SER A 307 15.27 -5.55 -4.48
N GLN A 308 14.74 -4.60 -5.24
CA GLN A 308 15.53 -3.57 -5.91
C GLN A 308 16.10 -2.57 -4.89
N ALA A 309 17.35 -2.12 -5.10
CA ALA A 309 18.10 -1.34 -4.12
C ALA A 309 17.41 -0.05 -3.64
N HIS A 310 16.58 0.56 -4.49
CA HIS A 310 15.87 1.79 -4.17
C HIS A 310 14.55 1.57 -3.38
N VAL A 311 14.10 0.32 -3.23
CA VAL A 311 12.90 -0.07 -2.45
C VAL A 311 13.28 -0.89 -1.21
N LYS A 312 14.25 -1.79 -1.35
CA LYS A 312 14.60 -2.85 -0.39
C LYS A 312 14.80 -2.37 1.04
N ASP A 313 15.48 -1.23 1.23
CA ASP A 313 15.85 -0.74 2.56
C ASP A 313 14.69 -0.06 3.32
N TYR A 314 13.51 0.05 2.70
CA TYR A 314 12.38 0.82 3.22
C TYR A 314 11.08 0.02 3.31
N VAL A 315 10.99 -1.10 2.61
CA VAL A 315 9.83 -2.02 2.72
C VAL A 315 10.04 -2.93 3.92
N PRO A 316 9.03 -3.10 4.79
CA PRO A 316 9.14 -4.00 5.94
C PRO A 316 9.55 -5.41 5.50
N PHE A 317 10.49 -6.02 6.24
CA PHE A 317 10.95 -7.38 5.93
C PHE A 317 9.81 -8.40 5.91
N SER A 318 8.81 -8.22 6.78
CA SER A 318 7.60 -9.04 6.87
C SER A 318 6.79 -9.02 5.57
N TRP A 319 6.71 -7.89 4.87
CA TRP A 319 5.97 -7.77 3.61
C TRP A 319 6.68 -8.52 2.50
N THR A 320 8.00 -8.34 2.39
CA THR A 320 8.82 -9.04 1.40
C THR A 320 8.73 -10.56 1.59
N THR A 321 8.81 -11.01 2.85
CA THR A 321 8.67 -12.42 3.20
C THR A 321 7.27 -12.95 2.88
N MET A 322 6.21 -12.21 3.23
CA MET A 322 4.83 -12.60 2.94
C MET A 322 4.58 -12.74 1.44
N VAL A 323 5.04 -11.78 0.64
CA VAL A 323 4.93 -11.83 -0.83
C VAL A 323 5.68 -13.04 -1.39
N HIS A 324 6.88 -13.33 -0.90
CA HIS A 324 7.64 -14.49 -1.34
C HIS A 324 6.94 -15.81 -0.98
N VAL A 325 6.45 -15.94 0.25
CA VAL A 325 5.68 -17.11 0.71
C VAL A 325 4.41 -17.28 -0.13
N LYS A 326 3.69 -16.20 -0.44
CA LYS A 326 2.52 -16.24 -1.33
C LYS A 326 2.88 -16.72 -2.73
N SER A 327 3.96 -16.22 -3.32
CA SER A 327 4.46 -16.69 -4.62
C SER A 327 4.69 -18.21 -4.60
N GLU A 328 5.49 -18.72 -3.66
CA GLU A 328 5.75 -20.17 -3.55
C GLU A 328 4.48 -21.00 -3.24
N HIS A 329 3.57 -20.45 -2.42
CA HIS A 329 2.30 -21.10 -2.12
C HIS A 329 1.41 -21.25 -3.36
N PHE A 330 1.23 -20.18 -4.14
CA PHE A 330 0.42 -20.20 -5.35
C PHE A 330 1.08 -21.03 -6.47
N LYS A 331 2.42 -21.09 -6.50
CA LYS A 331 3.15 -22.06 -7.32
C LYS A 331 2.78 -23.50 -6.99
N ALA A 332 2.81 -23.84 -5.70
CA ALA A 332 2.46 -25.17 -5.23
C ALA A 332 0.99 -25.50 -5.52
N LEU A 333 0.06 -24.55 -5.31
CA LEU A 333 -1.34 -24.71 -5.67
C LEU A 333 -1.54 -24.92 -7.17
N SER A 334 -0.81 -24.19 -8.01
CA SER A 334 -0.85 -24.36 -9.45
C SER A 334 -0.50 -25.80 -9.86
N HIS A 335 0.62 -26.32 -9.36
CA HIS A 335 1.03 -27.71 -9.58
C HIS A 335 0.02 -28.71 -9.02
N TYR A 336 -0.50 -28.45 -7.81
CA TYR A 336 -1.53 -29.30 -7.19
C TYR A 336 -2.78 -29.41 -8.06
N PHE A 337 -3.36 -28.29 -8.51
CA PHE A 337 -4.56 -28.33 -9.34
C PHE A 337 -4.31 -28.96 -10.71
N ALA A 338 -3.12 -28.77 -11.28
CA ALA A 338 -2.73 -29.43 -12.53
C ALA A 338 -2.62 -30.96 -12.35
N ALA A 339 -1.96 -31.43 -11.29
CA ALA A 339 -1.88 -32.85 -10.95
C ALA A 339 -3.26 -33.45 -10.70
N VAL A 340 -4.11 -32.75 -9.95
CA VAL A 340 -5.50 -33.16 -9.69
C VAL A 340 -6.35 -33.16 -10.97
N ALA A 341 -6.10 -32.25 -11.92
CA ALA A 341 -6.74 -32.31 -13.24
C ALA A 341 -6.30 -33.57 -14.02
N LEU A 342 -5.01 -33.87 -14.04
CA LEU A 342 -4.44 -34.98 -14.81
C LEU A 342 -4.78 -36.36 -14.22
N CYS A 343 -4.68 -36.51 -12.90
CA CYS A 343 -4.77 -37.80 -12.22
C CYS A 343 -6.21 -38.20 -11.84
N ASP A 344 -7.02 -37.23 -11.39
CA ASP A 344 -8.28 -37.53 -10.70
C ASP A 344 -9.53 -37.24 -11.56
N CYS A 345 -9.38 -36.54 -12.69
CA CYS A 345 -10.51 -36.27 -13.58
C CYS A 345 -10.78 -37.45 -14.54
N PRO A 346 -12.05 -37.71 -14.88
CA PRO A 346 -12.41 -38.74 -15.85
C PRO A 346 -11.77 -38.47 -17.23
N ALA A 347 -11.69 -39.51 -18.05
CA ALA A 347 -11.22 -39.39 -19.42
C ALA A 347 -12.11 -38.44 -20.23
N THR A 348 -11.48 -37.61 -21.05
CA THR A 348 -12.14 -36.54 -21.79
C THR A 348 -13.00 -37.07 -22.93
N SER A 349 -14.17 -36.48 -23.13
CA SER A 349 -14.99 -36.75 -24.33
C SER A 349 -14.39 -36.10 -25.58
N ASP A 350 -14.52 -36.73 -26.76
CA ASP A 350 -13.98 -36.18 -28.02
C ASP A 350 -14.52 -34.77 -28.36
N ALA A 351 -15.68 -34.40 -27.82
CA ALA A 351 -16.28 -33.08 -28.01
C ALA A 351 -15.57 -31.97 -27.22
N GLU A 352 -15.02 -32.29 -26.04
CA GLU A 352 -14.36 -31.33 -25.14
C GLU A 352 -12.84 -31.25 -25.37
N LEU A 353 -12.29 -32.21 -26.12
CA LEU A 353 -10.85 -32.33 -26.38
C LEU A 353 -10.20 -31.04 -26.90
N PRO A 354 -10.75 -30.35 -27.93
CA PRO A 354 -10.09 -29.16 -28.49
C PRO A 354 -9.94 -28.01 -27.49
N GLU A 355 -10.91 -27.86 -26.59
CA GLU A 355 -10.89 -26.81 -25.57
C GLU A 355 -9.88 -27.13 -24.46
N GLN A 356 -9.79 -28.40 -24.06
CA GLN A 356 -8.80 -28.88 -23.10
C GLN A 356 -7.38 -28.83 -23.64
N GLU A 357 -7.17 -29.17 -24.91
CA GLU A 357 -5.89 -29.03 -25.59
C GLU A 357 -5.41 -27.58 -25.55
N LYS A 358 -6.29 -26.64 -25.90
CA LYS A 358 -5.97 -25.21 -25.86
C LYS A 358 -5.63 -24.74 -24.45
N ALA A 359 -6.42 -25.13 -23.45
CA ALA A 359 -6.15 -24.76 -22.06
C ALA A 359 -4.81 -25.34 -21.57
N PHE A 360 -4.51 -26.59 -21.93
CA PHE A 360 -3.27 -27.25 -21.55
C PHE A 360 -2.04 -26.57 -22.16
N LEU A 361 -2.12 -26.21 -23.45
CA LEU A 361 -1.06 -25.43 -24.12
C LEU A 361 -0.81 -24.07 -23.45
N GLN A 362 -1.86 -23.42 -22.95
CA GLN A 362 -1.74 -22.13 -22.26
C GLN A 362 -1.15 -22.25 -20.85
N PHE A 363 -1.24 -23.43 -20.24
CA PHE A 363 -0.69 -23.69 -18.91
C PHE A 363 0.82 -23.90 -18.94
N HIS A 364 1.33 -24.59 -19.98
CA HIS A 364 2.75 -24.92 -20.09
C HIS A 364 3.55 -23.83 -20.83
N VAL A 365 4.55 -23.27 -20.15
CA VAL A 365 5.56 -22.40 -20.79
C VAL A 365 6.44 -23.17 -21.77
N THR A 366 6.70 -24.44 -21.46
CA THR A 366 7.41 -25.38 -22.34
C THR A 366 6.66 -26.69 -22.37
N MET A 367 6.42 -27.21 -23.57
CA MET A 367 5.67 -28.46 -23.73
C MET A 367 6.42 -29.64 -23.11
N PRO A 368 5.72 -30.49 -22.33
CA PRO A 368 6.33 -31.70 -21.82
C PRO A 368 6.74 -32.63 -22.98
N GLU A 369 7.90 -33.26 -22.84
CA GLU A 369 8.35 -34.30 -23.77
C GLU A 369 7.44 -35.53 -23.65
N GLY A 370 7.05 -36.14 -24.77
CA GLY A 370 6.15 -37.30 -24.73
C GLY A 370 5.29 -37.48 -25.98
N PRO A 371 4.20 -38.28 -25.88
CA PRO A 371 3.27 -38.49 -26.98
C PRO A 371 2.52 -37.21 -27.35
N SER A 372 1.79 -37.23 -28.47
CA SER A 372 1.03 -36.06 -28.89
C SER A 372 -0.02 -35.67 -27.84
N LEU A 373 -0.36 -34.39 -27.77
CA LEU A 373 -1.28 -33.85 -26.77
C LEU A 373 -2.63 -34.60 -26.72
N ARG A 374 -3.15 -35.00 -27.89
CA ARG A 374 -4.33 -35.86 -27.99
C ARG A 374 -4.17 -37.16 -27.24
N VAL A 375 -3.07 -37.86 -27.49
CA VAL A 375 -2.79 -39.15 -26.85
C VAL A 375 -2.61 -38.95 -25.36
N LEU A 376 -1.86 -37.91 -24.97
CA LEU A 376 -1.62 -37.58 -23.57
C LEU A 376 -2.93 -37.28 -22.81
N LEU A 377 -3.86 -36.50 -23.38
CA LEU A 377 -5.11 -36.13 -22.70
C LEU A 377 -6.17 -37.25 -22.71
N GLN A 378 -6.11 -38.17 -23.67
CA GLN A 378 -7.04 -39.31 -23.78
C GLN A 378 -6.58 -40.52 -22.97
N ASP A 379 -5.27 -40.73 -22.81
CA ASP A 379 -4.70 -41.87 -22.10
C ASP A 379 -4.56 -41.60 -20.59
N PRO A 380 -5.31 -42.28 -19.72
CA PRO A 380 -5.22 -42.09 -18.27
C PRO A 380 -3.83 -42.37 -17.68
N GLU A 381 -3.05 -43.29 -18.26
CA GLU A 381 -1.71 -43.60 -17.76
C GLU A 381 -0.73 -42.49 -18.12
N GLU A 382 -0.79 -41.96 -19.35
CA GLU A 382 0.05 -40.84 -19.77
C GLU A 382 -0.26 -39.55 -18.99
N ARG A 383 -1.54 -39.28 -18.68
CA ARG A 383 -1.90 -38.17 -17.78
C ARG A 383 -1.31 -38.37 -16.38
N ARG A 384 -1.39 -39.58 -15.82
CA ARG A 384 -0.87 -39.86 -14.48
C ARG A 384 0.65 -39.72 -14.43
N LYS A 385 1.38 -40.19 -15.44
CA LYS A 385 2.85 -40.02 -15.55
C LYS A 385 3.28 -38.55 -15.57
N LEU A 386 2.46 -37.66 -16.12
CA LEU A 386 2.74 -36.23 -16.14
C LEU A 386 2.31 -35.52 -14.85
N GLY A 387 1.26 -36.01 -14.18
CA GLY A 387 0.72 -35.43 -12.96
C GLY A 387 1.46 -35.82 -11.68
N GLU A 388 2.15 -36.97 -11.68
CA GLU A 388 3.12 -37.41 -10.65
C GLU A 388 4.47 -36.72 -10.80
#